data_AF-A0A090IWD7-F1
#
_entry.id   AF-A0A090IWD7-F1
#
_cell.length_a   1.000
_cell.length_b   1.000
_cell.length_c   1.000
_cell.angle_alpha   90.00
_cell.angle_beta   90.00
_cell.angle_gamma   90.00
#
_symmetry.space_group_name_H-M   'P 1'
#
loop_
_entity.id
_entity.type
_entity.pdbx_description
1 polymer ?
#
loop_
_entity_poly.entity_id
_entity_poly.type
_entity_poly.pdbx_seq_one_letter_code
_entity_poly.pdbx_strand_id
1 'polypeptide(L)'
;MLNEFYIILIGIGIAILVNSYMPSVKEDIQNFKEEIEQRFSVILYEFSAYLRNHERNWNGKELIEAEDIINQAKNMALRDVENHLIRKQYEDLFYLEMRERQLELLKRMLPIVSSLELQVKQKEMFADFLAFLSKNVHSGDTTELSLQKLEDCWEMVRKTELPATREEFETRANLFYLMNEIENYLMIKRKLFHTRSGILLSDKKS
;
A
#
# COMPACT_ATOMS: atom_id res chain seq x y z
N MET A 1 -34.79 -42.57 -15.28
CA MET A 1 -35.88 -41.69 -14.81
C MET A 1 -35.61 -41.05 -13.44
N LEU A 2 -35.87 -41.69 -12.27
CA LEU A 2 -35.61 -41.05 -10.96
C LEU A 2 -34.12 -40.76 -10.70
N ASN A 3 -33.22 -41.66 -11.13
CA ASN A 3 -31.78 -41.51 -10.92
C ASN A 3 -31.16 -40.32 -11.70
N GLU A 4 -31.62 -40.10 -12.93
CA GLU A 4 -31.17 -38.96 -13.75
C GLU A 4 -31.67 -37.62 -13.19
N PHE A 5 -32.88 -37.60 -12.62
CA PHE A 5 -33.42 -36.42 -11.97
C PHE A 5 -32.58 -36.01 -10.75
N TYR A 6 -32.16 -36.96 -9.91
CA TYR A 6 -31.29 -36.67 -8.77
C TYR A 6 -29.90 -36.19 -9.19
N ILE A 7 -29.31 -36.76 -10.25
CA ILE A 7 -27.99 -36.34 -10.75
C ILE A 7 -28.06 -34.90 -11.28
N ILE A 8 -29.11 -34.55 -12.03
CA ILE A 8 -29.32 -33.18 -12.53
C ILE A 8 -29.56 -32.21 -11.37
N LEU A 9 -30.34 -32.60 -10.36
CA LEU A 9 -30.66 -31.75 -9.21
C LEU A 9 -29.44 -31.49 -8.32
N ILE A 10 -28.57 -32.49 -8.14
CA ILE A 10 -27.26 -32.33 -7.49
C ILE A 10 -26.35 -31.42 -8.32
N GLY A 11 -26.29 -31.61 -9.63
CA GLY A 11 -25.50 -30.76 -10.53
C GLY A 11 -25.91 -29.29 -10.50
N ILE A 12 -27.23 -29.02 -10.51
CA ILE A 12 -27.79 -27.67 -10.40
C ILE A 12 -27.55 -27.09 -9.00
N GLY A 13 -27.72 -27.88 -7.94
CA GLY A 13 -27.48 -27.44 -6.57
C GLY A 13 -26.03 -27.03 -6.32
N ILE A 14 -25.08 -27.84 -6.81
CA ILE A 14 -23.64 -27.51 -6.73
C ILE A 14 -23.34 -26.26 -7.56
N ALA A 15 -23.90 -26.12 -8.77
CA ALA A 15 -23.69 -24.95 -9.60
C ALA A 15 -24.20 -23.66 -8.95
N ILE A 16 -25.37 -23.68 -8.29
CA ILE A 16 -25.92 -22.53 -7.57
C ILE A 16 -25.04 -22.16 -6.35
N LEU A 17 -24.57 -23.15 -5.59
CA LEU A 17 -23.69 -22.93 -4.44
C LEU A 17 -22.37 -22.29 -4.86
N VAL A 18 -21.73 -22.82 -5.90
CA VAL A 18 -20.50 -22.26 -6.46
C VAL A 18 -20.73 -20.83 -6.98
N ASN A 19 -21.86 -20.59 -7.67
CA ASN A 19 -22.18 -19.27 -8.23
C ASN A 19 -22.54 -18.23 -7.15
N SER A 20 -22.98 -18.66 -5.96
CA SER A 20 -23.28 -17.78 -4.82
C SER A 20 -22.07 -17.48 -3.92
N TYR A 21 -21.04 -18.32 -3.92
CA TYR A 21 -19.80 -18.09 -3.17
C TYR A 21 -18.88 -17.06 -3.83
N MET A 22 -18.92 -16.95 -5.17
CA MET A 22 -18.07 -16.02 -5.92
C MET A 22 -18.32 -14.52 -5.62
N PRO A 23 -19.57 -14.03 -5.47
CA PRO A 23 -19.82 -12.64 -5.08
C PRO A 23 -19.26 -12.31 -3.69
N SER A 24 -19.41 -13.20 -2.71
CA SER A 24 -19.00 -12.93 -1.33
C SER A 24 -17.48 -12.85 -1.18
N VAL A 25 -16.72 -13.75 -1.80
CA VAL A 25 -15.25 -13.71 -1.73
C VAL A 25 -14.67 -12.42 -2.35
N LYS A 26 -15.28 -11.93 -3.43
CA LYS A 26 -14.86 -10.66 -4.06
C LYS A 26 -15.17 -9.46 -3.17
N GLU A 27 -16.30 -9.48 -2.49
CA GLU A 27 -16.67 -8.45 -1.52
C GLU A 27 -15.71 -8.46 -0.32
N ASP A 28 -15.38 -9.65 0.20
CA ASP A 28 -14.42 -9.83 1.30
C ASP A 28 -13.02 -9.30 0.95
N ILE A 29 -12.51 -9.66 -0.24
CA ILE A 29 -11.21 -9.14 -0.73
C ILE A 29 -11.24 -7.62 -0.88
N GLN A 30 -12.34 -7.06 -1.38
CA GLN A 30 -12.48 -5.62 -1.51
C GLN A 30 -12.50 -4.91 -0.15
N ASN A 31 -13.21 -5.47 0.83
CA ASN A 31 -13.23 -4.96 2.21
C ASN A 31 -11.82 -4.97 2.82
N PHE A 32 -11.06 -6.06 2.65
CA PHE A 32 -9.67 -6.11 3.11
C PHE A 32 -8.80 -5.02 2.47
N LYS A 33 -8.95 -4.76 1.18
CA LYS A 33 -8.18 -3.70 0.50
C LYS A 33 -8.48 -2.33 1.08
N GLU A 34 -9.73 -2.04 1.40
CA GLU A 34 -10.14 -0.78 2.03
C GLU A 34 -9.60 -0.66 3.46
N GLU A 35 -9.64 -1.73 4.25
CA GLU A 35 -9.05 -1.74 5.60
C GLU A 35 -7.53 -1.52 5.56
N ILE A 36 -6.82 -2.18 4.63
CA ILE A 36 -5.38 -1.97 4.41
C ILE A 36 -5.10 -0.51 4.07
N GLU A 37 -5.88 0.08 3.16
CA GLU A 37 -5.72 1.49 2.76
C GLU A 37 -5.93 2.45 3.94
N GLN A 38 -6.89 2.17 4.81
CA GLN A 38 -7.12 2.94 6.03
C GLN A 38 -5.92 2.84 6.99
N ARG A 39 -5.38 1.63 7.22
CA ARG A 39 -4.21 1.47 8.11
C ARG A 39 -2.98 2.18 7.58
N PHE A 40 -2.73 2.08 6.28
CA PHE A 40 -1.64 2.81 5.63
C PHE A 40 -1.81 4.33 5.73
N SER A 41 -3.05 4.83 5.57
CA SER A 41 -3.36 6.24 5.76
C SER A 41 -3.02 6.70 7.17
N VAL A 42 -3.42 5.93 8.19
CA VAL A 42 -3.10 6.24 9.59
C VAL A 42 -1.59 6.21 9.81
N ILE A 43 -0.87 5.16 9.38
CA ILE A 43 0.60 5.06 9.55
C ILE A 43 1.32 6.28 8.95
N LEU A 44 1.00 6.65 7.72
CA LEU A 44 1.63 7.79 7.04
C LEU A 44 1.31 9.12 7.71
N TYR A 45 0.08 9.27 8.21
CA TYR A 45 -0.31 10.45 8.98
C TYR A 45 0.41 10.52 10.33
N GLU A 46 0.55 9.40 11.03
CA GLU A 46 1.30 9.32 12.29
C GLU A 46 2.78 9.65 12.03
N PHE A 47 3.40 9.15 10.96
CA PHE A 47 4.76 9.56 10.59
C PHE A 47 4.86 11.07 10.36
N SER A 48 3.94 11.66 9.61
CA SER A 48 3.87 13.14 9.46
C SER A 48 3.79 13.84 10.82
N ALA A 49 2.98 13.32 11.73
CA ALA A 49 2.80 13.90 13.03
C ALA A 49 4.04 13.77 13.94
N TYR A 50 4.74 12.64 13.94
CA TYR A 50 5.99 12.45 14.68
C TYR A 50 7.08 13.39 14.21
N LEU A 51 7.15 13.61 12.90
CA LEU A 51 8.10 14.57 12.35
C LEU A 51 7.84 15.98 12.88
N ARG A 52 6.58 16.38 13.13
CA ARG A 52 6.29 17.69 13.74
C ARG A 52 6.43 17.69 15.26
N ASN A 53 5.96 16.64 15.92
CA ASN A 53 5.96 16.51 17.37
C ASN A 53 6.41 15.11 17.83
N HIS A 54 7.64 15.03 18.32
CA HIS A 54 8.26 13.81 18.83
C HIS A 54 7.63 13.25 20.12
N GLU A 55 6.86 14.04 20.89
CA GLU A 55 6.23 13.59 22.15
C GLU A 55 4.89 12.87 21.94
N ARG A 56 4.53 12.58 20.68
CA ARG A 56 3.29 11.89 20.35
C ARG A 56 3.34 10.46 20.88
N ASN A 57 2.21 10.01 21.44
CA ASN A 57 2.06 8.65 21.96
C ASN A 57 1.25 7.80 20.98
N TRP A 58 1.93 7.24 19.99
CA TRP A 58 1.42 6.24 19.07
C TRP A 58 2.20 4.95 19.29
N ASN A 59 1.51 3.82 19.30
CA ASN A 59 2.08 2.52 19.64
C ASN A 59 2.40 1.64 18.42
N GLY A 60 2.22 2.15 17.20
CA GLY A 60 2.50 1.40 15.97
C GLY A 60 1.53 0.26 15.68
N LYS A 61 0.38 0.18 16.37
CA LYS A 61 -0.58 -0.93 16.27
C LYS A 61 -1.04 -1.19 14.83
N GLU A 62 -1.21 -0.12 14.05
CA GLU A 62 -1.67 -0.17 12.67
C GLU A 62 -0.70 -0.90 11.74
N LEU A 63 0.59 -0.94 12.04
CA LEU A 63 1.56 -1.73 11.29
C LEU A 63 1.30 -3.24 11.45
N ILE A 64 0.99 -3.65 12.69
CA ILE A 64 0.68 -5.05 13.03
C ILE A 64 -0.67 -5.42 12.42
N GLU A 65 -1.69 -4.57 12.61
CA GLU A 65 -3.01 -4.82 12.03
C GLU A 65 -2.97 -4.90 10.50
N ALA A 66 -2.20 -4.03 9.83
CA ALA A 66 -2.04 -4.08 8.39
C ALA A 66 -1.38 -5.40 7.93
N GLU A 67 -0.36 -5.87 8.64
CA GLU A 67 0.31 -7.15 8.34
C GLU A 67 -0.66 -8.33 8.48
N ASP A 68 -1.43 -8.38 9.56
CA ASP A 68 -2.41 -9.43 9.80
C ASP A 68 -3.50 -9.45 8.72
N ILE A 69 -4.01 -8.28 8.34
CA ILE A 69 -5.05 -8.15 7.31
C ILE A 69 -4.48 -8.56 5.93
N ILE A 70 -3.27 -8.11 5.57
CA ILE A 70 -2.61 -8.49 4.31
C ILE A 70 -2.43 -10.01 4.23
N ASN A 71 -1.96 -10.64 5.30
CA ASN A 71 -1.75 -12.09 5.35
C ASN A 71 -3.06 -12.87 5.19
N GLN A 72 -4.12 -12.43 5.86
CA GLN A 72 -5.45 -13.02 5.72
C GLN A 72 -6.00 -12.86 4.30
N ALA A 73 -5.92 -11.66 3.74
CA ALA A 73 -6.39 -11.36 2.39
C ALA A 73 -5.62 -12.15 1.33
N LYS A 74 -4.30 -12.28 1.45
CA LYS A 74 -3.48 -13.08 0.53
C LYS A 74 -3.86 -14.56 0.57
N ASN A 75 -4.04 -15.12 1.76
CA ASN A 75 -4.47 -16.51 1.91
C ASN A 75 -5.85 -16.75 1.27
N MET A 76 -6.77 -15.81 1.40
CA MET A 76 -8.09 -15.87 0.75
C MET A 76 -7.96 -15.75 -0.77
N ALA A 77 -7.21 -14.76 -1.28
CA ALA A 77 -7.00 -14.54 -2.70
C ALA A 77 -6.30 -15.72 -3.39
N LEU A 78 -5.32 -16.34 -2.74
CA LEU A 78 -4.65 -17.55 -3.26
C LEU A 78 -5.62 -18.72 -3.41
N ARG A 79 -6.47 -18.98 -2.40
CA ARG A 79 -7.51 -20.01 -2.49
C ARG A 79 -8.53 -19.69 -3.58
N ASP A 80 -8.87 -18.42 -3.78
CA ASP A 80 -9.78 -18.01 -4.85
C ASP A 80 -9.18 -18.28 -6.24
N VAL A 81 -7.90 -17.97 -6.45
CA VAL A 81 -7.16 -18.28 -7.69
C VAL A 81 -7.02 -19.80 -7.92
N GLU A 82 -6.78 -20.60 -6.88
CA GLU A 82 -6.70 -22.06 -7.01
C GLU A 82 -8.04 -22.67 -7.43
N ASN A 83 -9.15 -22.12 -6.92
CA ASN A 83 -10.50 -22.59 -7.22
C ASN A 83 -11.05 -22.04 -8.53
N HIS A 84 -10.46 -20.97 -9.06
CA HIS A 84 -10.95 -20.25 -10.23
C HIS A 84 -9.78 -19.73 -11.08
N LEU A 85 -9.72 -20.14 -12.35
CA LEU A 85 -8.63 -19.76 -13.25
C LEU A 85 -8.90 -18.43 -13.99
N ILE A 86 -9.33 -17.37 -13.28
CA ILE A 86 -9.75 -16.10 -13.92
C ILE A 86 -8.72 -14.99 -13.68
N ARG A 87 -8.32 -14.28 -14.74
CA ARG A 87 -7.33 -13.18 -14.76
C ARG A 87 -7.55 -12.08 -13.71
N LYS A 88 -8.80 -11.77 -13.36
CA LYS A 88 -9.14 -10.75 -12.35
C LYS A 88 -8.59 -11.09 -10.95
N GLN A 89 -8.48 -12.38 -10.63
CA GLN A 89 -8.05 -12.86 -9.31
C GLN A 89 -6.54 -12.67 -9.11
N TYR A 90 -5.78 -12.71 -10.20
CA TYR A 90 -4.37 -12.31 -10.20
C TYR A 90 -4.20 -10.81 -9.90
N GLU A 91 -5.14 -9.94 -10.27
CA GLU A 91 -5.03 -8.50 -9.99
C GLU A 91 -5.10 -8.20 -8.49
N ASP A 92 -5.97 -8.90 -7.76
CA ASP A 92 -6.10 -8.75 -6.32
C ASP A 92 -4.85 -9.29 -5.60
N LEU A 93 -4.31 -10.43 -6.05
CA LEU A 93 -3.06 -10.97 -5.52
C LEU A 93 -1.88 -10.00 -5.72
N PHE A 94 -1.70 -9.45 -6.93
CA PHE A 94 -0.64 -8.49 -7.18
C PHE A 94 -0.80 -7.19 -6.38
N TYR A 95 -2.04 -6.74 -6.14
CA TYR A 95 -2.30 -5.60 -5.27
C TYR A 95 -1.84 -5.90 -3.84
N LEU A 96 -2.17 -7.07 -3.30
CA LEU A 96 -1.81 -7.45 -1.95
C LEU A 96 -0.28 -7.64 -1.78
N GLU A 97 0.39 -8.22 -2.78
CA GLU A 97 1.86 -8.29 -2.81
C GLU A 97 2.52 -6.90 -2.83
N MET A 98 1.94 -5.96 -3.58
CA MET A 98 2.39 -4.57 -3.60
C MET A 98 2.25 -3.94 -2.21
N ARG A 99 1.12 -4.13 -1.52
CA ARG A 99 0.90 -3.63 -0.16
C ARG A 99 1.84 -4.26 0.86
N GLU A 100 2.06 -5.56 0.79
CA GLU A 100 3.02 -6.26 1.65
C GLU A 100 4.42 -5.62 1.55
N ARG A 101 4.93 -5.41 0.33
CA ARG A 101 6.24 -4.79 0.12
C ARG A 101 6.28 -3.35 0.60
N GLN A 102 5.21 -2.60 0.40
CA GLN A 102 5.11 -1.23 0.90
C GLN A 102 5.11 -1.19 2.44
N LEU A 103 4.43 -2.13 3.11
CA LEU A 103 4.40 -2.22 4.56
C LEU A 103 5.80 -2.45 5.14
N GLU A 104 6.61 -3.29 4.50
CA GLU A 104 8.00 -3.50 4.90
C GLU A 104 8.83 -2.21 4.85
N LEU A 105 8.60 -1.34 3.87
CA LEU A 105 9.25 -0.02 3.84
C LEU A 105 8.81 0.84 5.02
N LEU A 106 7.50 0.88 5.30
CA LEU A 106 6.96 1.65 6.42
C LEU A 106 7.52 1.16 7.78
N LYS A 107 7.60 -0.15 7.99
CA LYS A 107 8.23 -0.74 9.19
C LYS A 107 9.69 -0.31 9.36
N ARG A 108 10.47 -0.27 8.27
CA ARG A 108 11.88 0.18 8.29
C ARG A 108 12.03 1.68 8.59
N MET A 109 11.06 2.48 8.17
CA MET A 109 11.06 3.93 8.42
C MET A 109 10.77 4.27 9.88
N LEU A 110 9.92 3.50 10.57
CA LEU A 110 9.45 3.77 11.93
C LEU A 110 10.56 4.16 12.93
N PRO A 111 11.64 3.38 13.13
CA PRO A 111 12.68 3.72 14.12
C PRO A 111 13.41 5.02 13.78
N ILE A 112 13.52 5.37 12.50
CA ILE A 112 14.19 6.59 12.05
C ILE A 112 13.27 7.79 12.26
N VAL A 113 11.99 7.68 11.89
CA VAL A 113 10.99 8.72 12.17
C VAL A 113 10.96 9.06 13.66
N SER A 114 11.06 8.05 14.51
CA SER A 114 11.00 8.19 15.97
C SER A 114 12.27 8.76 16.61
N SER A 115 13.41 8.74 15.92
CA SER A 115 14.70 9.24 16.44
C SER A 115 15.04 10.67 16.03
N LEU A 116 14.22 11.28 15.16
CA LEU A 116 14.43 12.64 14.67
C LEU A 116 13.93 13.68 15.68
N GLU A 117 14.77 14.02 16.66
CA GLU A 117 14.47 15.03 17.68
C GLU A 117 14.68 16.46 17.16
N LEU A 118 15.79 16.72 16.47
CA LEU A 118 16.14 18.06 16.00
C LEU A 118 15.14 18.57 14.96
N GLN A 119 14.61 19.78 15.20
CA GLN A 119 13.72 20.46 14.28
C GLN A 119 14.54 21.16 13.19
N VAL A 120 14.37 20.70 11.94
CA VAL A 120 14.97 21.32 10.75
C VAL A 120 13.87 21.62 9.73
N LYS A 121 14.04 22.66 8.91
CA LYS A 121 13.01 23.10 7.95
C LYS A 121 12.58 21.98 6.99
N GLN A 122 13.50 21.10 6.62
CA GLN A 122 13.27 19.96 5.74
C GLN A 122 12.31 18.92 6.36
N LYS A 123 12.27 18.85 7.70
CA LYS A 123 11.39 17.94 8.45
C LYS A 123 9.92 18.30 8.25
N GLU A 124 9.59 19.59 8.34
CA GLU A 124 8.23 20.10 8.10
C GLU A 124 7.78 19.86 6.66
N MET A 125 8.65 20.10 5.68
CA MET A 125 8.34 19.84 4.28
C MET A 125 8.02 18.37 4.02
N PHE A 126 8.82 17.45 4.58
CA PHE A 126 8.57 16.02 4.43
C PHE A 126 7.32 15.59 5.21
N ALA A 127 7.06 16.19 6.38
CA ALA A 127 5.82 15.97 7.13
C ALA A 127 4.58 16.40 6.33
N ASP A 128 4.61 17.55 5.65
CA ASP A 128 3.53 18.00 4.76
C ASP A 128 3.29 16.99 3.63
N PHE A 129 4.36 16.49 3.03
CA PHE A 129 4.27 15.48 1.98
C PHE A 129 3.69 14.15 2.49
N LEU A 130 4.10 13.66 3.66
CA LEU A 130 3.52 12.44 4.26
C LEU A 130 2.03 12.62 4.60
N ALA A 131 1.62 13.80 5.07
CA ALA A 131 0.20 14.12 5.30
C ALA A 131 -0.61 14.24 4.00
N PHE A 132 0.02 14.66 2.90
CA PHE A 132 -0.58 14.57 1.58
C PHE A 132 -0.72 13.11 1.14
N LEU A 133 0.35 12.32 1.27
CA LEU A 133 0.38 10.93 0.83
C LEU A 133 -0.61 10.07 1.59
N SER A 134 -0.79 10.30 2.91
CA SER A 134 -1.78 9.60 3.73
C SER A 134 -3.21 9.74 3.21
N LYS A 135 -3.54 10.88 2.60
CA LYS A 135 -4.86 11.12 1.98
C LYS A 135 -5.01 10.49 0.59
N ASN A 136 -3.92 10.01 -0.01
CA ASN A 136 -3.85 9.54 -1.39
C ASN A 136 -3.39 8.08 -1.51
N VAL A 137 -3.55 7.28 -0.44
CA VAL A 137 -3.13 5.87 -0.38
C VAL A 137 -3.93 4.98 -1.34
N HIS A 138 -5.15 5.37 -1.71
CA HIS A 138 -6.14 4.54 -2.38
C HIS A 138 -5.67 3.87 -3.69
N SER A 139 -6.44 2.87 -4.13
CA SER A 139 -6.17 2.01 -5.29
C SER A 139 -6.21 2.69 -6.67
N GLY A 140 -6.46 4.00 -6.71
CA GLY A 140 -6.41 4.81 -7.93
C GLY A 140 -4.99 5.21 -8.32
N ASP A 141 -4.82 5.67 -9.56
CA ASP A 141 -3.52 6.15 -10.06
C ASP A 141 -3.23 7.59 -9.63
N THR A 142 -2.91 7.75 -8.35
CA THR A 142 -2.35 8.97 -7.76
C THR A 142 -0.82 8.98 -7.79
N THR A 143 -0.21 8.01 -8.49
CA THR A 143 1.21 7.69 -8.37
C THR A 143 2.08 8.79 -8.95
N GLU A 144 1.76 9.25 -10.16
CA GLU A 144 2.52 10.32 -10.83
C GLU A 144 2.39 11.67 -10.09
N LEU A 145 1.19 11.99 -9.58
CA LEU A 145 1.00 13.18 -8.76
C LEU A 145 1.84 13.13 -7.47
N SER A 146 1.90 11.96 -6.84
CA SER A 146 2.67 11.76 -5.60
C SER A 146 4.17 11.81 -5.86
N LEU A 147 4.65 11.22 -6.96
CA LEU A 147 6.05 11.30 -7.39
C LEU A 147 6.46 12.73 -7.74
N GLN A 148 5.61 13.47 -8.45
CA GLN A 148 5.88 14.87 -8.77
C GLN A 148 6.01 15.72 -7.50
N LYS A 149 5.11 15.54 -6.53
CA LYS A 149 5.20 16.24 -5.24
C LYS A 149 6.43 15.86 -4.42
N LEU A 150 6.87 14.61 -4.51
CA LEU A 150 8.12 14.18 -3.88
C LEU A 150 9.33 14.83 -4.55
N GLU A 151 9.33 14.95 -5.87
CA GLU A 151 10.37 15.66 -6.62
C GLU A 151 10.44 17.14 -6.24
N ASP A 152 9.28 17.79 -6.03
CA ASP A 152 9.23 19.16 -5.53
C ASP A 152 9.89 19.27 -4.14
N CYS A 153 9.70 18.27 -3.28
CA CYS A 153 10.39 18.20 -1.98
C CYS A 153 11.90 18.04 -2.15
N TRP A 154 12.35 17.16 -3.05
CA TRP A 154 13.77 16.98 -3.37
C TRP A 154 14.41 18.27 -3.88
N GLU A 155 13.75 18.98 -4.80
CA GLU A 155 14.17 20.27 -5.32
C GLU A 155 14.34 21.33 -4.23
N MET A 156 13.40 21.40 -3.31
CA MET A 156 13.49 22.33 -2.19
C MET A 156 14.63 21.97 -1.24
N VAL A 157 14.84 20.68 -0.94
CA VAL A 157 15.96 20.21 -0.10
C VAL A 157 17.30 20.55 -0.75
N ARG A 158 17.45 20.33 -2.08
CA ARG A 158 18.66 20.67 -2.84
C ARG A 158 19.01 22.16 -2.83
N LYS A 159 18.03 23.04 -2.63
CA LYS A 159 18.20 24.50 -2.57
C LYS A 159 18.51 25.03 -1.16
N THR A 160 18.53 24.16 -0.15
CA THR A 160 18.86 24.58 1.22
C THR A 160 20.37 24.72 1.42
N GLU A 161 20.77 25.64 2.29
CA GLU A 161 22.18 25.82 2.68
C GLU A 161 22.76 24.51 3.25
N LEU A 162 24.06 24.30 3.12
CA LEU A 162 24.75 23.14 3.72
C LEU A 162 24.52 23.10 5.24
N PRO A 163 24.48 21.89 5.85
CA PRO A 163 24.36 21.78 7.30
C PRO A 163 25.53 22.48 7.99
N ALA A 164 25.23 23.33 8.96
CA ALA A 164 26.23 24.07 9.73
C ALA A 164 26.84 23.22 10.86
N THR A 165 26.12 22.17 11.30
CA THR A 165 26.54 21.29 12.38
C THR A 165 26.45 19.82 11.98
N ARG A 166 27.18 18.97 12.71
CA ARG A 166 27.12 17.51 12.53
C ARG A 166 25.73 16.95 12.85
N GLU A 167 25.09 17.44 13.91
CA GLU A 167 23.74 17.02 14.30
C GLU A 167 22.70 17.35 13.22
N GLU A 168 22.84 18.53 12.61
CA GLU A 168 22.01 18.93 11.47
C GLU A 168 22.30 18.05 10.24
N PHE A 169 23.55 17.71 9.98
CA PHE A 169 23.92 16.77 8.92
C PHE A 169 23.29 15.39 9.14
N GLU A 170 23.39 14.82 10.33
CA GLU A 170 22.82 13.50 10.67
C GLU A 170 21.30 13.50 10.54
N THR A 171 20.63 14.55 11.04
CA THR A 171 19.18 14.75 10.90
C THR A 171 18.76 14.80 9.42
N ARG A 172 19.49 15.58 8.60
CA ARG A 172 19.22 15.67 7.17
C ARG A 172 19.50 14.36 6.45
N ALA A 173 20.57 13.64 6.78
CA ALA A 173 20.87 12.33 6.18
C ALA A 173 19.76 11.32 6.44
N ASN A 174 19.21 11.29 7.66
CA ASN A 174 18.06 10.46 8.01
C ASN A 174 16.80 10.87 7.23
N LEU A 175 16.54 12.18 7.06
CA LEU A 175 15.43 12.65 6.21
C LEU A 175 15.60 12.21 4.74
N PHE A 176 16.82 12.32 4.19
CA PHE A 176 17.13 11.82 2.86
C PHE A 176 16.84 10.32 2.73
N TYR A 177 17.22 9.53 3.72
CA TYR A 177 16.93 8.10 3.74
C TYR A 177 15.41 7.84 3.74
N LEU A 178 14.66 8.53 4.61
CA LEU A 178 13.20 8.40 4.67
C LEU A 178 12.51 8.81 3.35
N MET A 179 12.98 9.86 2.70
CA MET A 179 12.46 10.30 1.40
C MET A 179 12.70 9.23 0.32
N ASN A 180 13.88 8.60 0.30
CA ASN A 180 14.17 7.50 -0.62
C ASN A 180 13.28 6.26 -0.34
N GLU A 181 13.01 5.94 0.93
CA GLU A 181 12.08 4.87 1.27
C GLU A 181 10.65 5.15 0.76
N ILE A 182 10.18 6.40 0.83
CA ILE A 182 8.89 6.77 0.25
C ILE A 182 8.92 6.79 -1.29
N GLU A 183 10.02 7.18 -1.90
CA GLU A 183 10.17 7.04 -3.34
C GLU A 183 10.03 5.58 -3.76
N ASN A 184 10.74 4.66 -3.07
CA ASN A 184 10.61 3.22 -3.28
C ASN A 184 9.16 2.74 -3.08
N TYR A 185 8.47 3.23 -2.05
CA TYR A 185 7.06 2.95 -1.79
C TYR A 185 6.18 3.32 -2.99
N LEU A 186 6.38 4.50 -3.58
CA LEU A 186 5.65 4.96 -4.77
C LEU A 186 6.04 4.18 -6.02
N MET A 187 7.32 3.85 -6.16
CA MET A 187 7.85 3.08 -7.29
C MET A 187 7.28 1.66 -7.36
N ILE A 188 7.05 1.00 -6.22
CA ILE A 188 6.38 -0.30 -6.16
C ILE A 188 4.96 -0.17 -6.72
N LYS A 189 4.20 0.85 -6.29
CA LYS A 189 2.85 1.13 -6.81
C LYS A 189 2.90 1.39 -8.33
N ARG A 190 3.82 2.24 -8.79
CA ARG A 190 3.99 2.56 -10.21
C ARG A 190 4.25 1.33 -11.08
N LYS A 191 5.15 0.46 -10.62
CA LYS A 191 5.48 -0.80 -11.32
C LYS A 191 4.23 -1.66 -11.52
N LEU A 192 3.36 -1.78 -10.51
CA LEU A 192 2.10 -2.53 -10.63
C LEU A 192 1.20 -1.95 -11.74
N PHE A 193 0.98 -0.62 -11.76
CA PHE A 193 0.14 0.03 -12.77
C PHE A 193 0.68 -0.11 -14.19
N HIS A 194 1.99 -0.01 -14.39
CA HIS A 194 2.60 -0.25 -15.70
C HIS A 194 2.46 -1.70 -16.14
N THR A 195 2.68 -2.67 -15.24
CA THR A 195 2.46 -4.09 -15.54
C THR A 195 1.01 -4.36 -15.95
N ARG A 196 0.02 -3.79 -15.23
CA ARG A 196 -1.40 -3.88 -15.62
C ARG A 196 -1.67 -3.24 -16.99
N SER A 197 -1.10 -2.08 -17.27
CA SER A 197 -1.31 -1.36 -18.53
C SER A 197 -0.73 -2.11 -19.74
N GLY A 198 0.47 -2.70 -19.61
CA GLY A 198 1.06 -3.52 -20.67
C GLY A 198 0.26 -4.80 -20.95
N ILE A 199 -0.25 -5.42 -19.89
CA ILE A 199 -1.15 -6.59 -19.95
C ILE A 199 -2.47 -6.26 -20.68
N LEU A 200 -3.09 -5.10 -20.40
CA LEU A 200 -4.31 -4.65 -21.08
C LEU A 200 -4.11 -4.30 -22.57
N LEU A 201 -2.93 -3.81 -22.96
CA LEU A 201 -2.60 -3.48 -24.35
C LEU A 201 -2.31 -4.73 -25.22
N SER A 202 -1.86 -5.83 -24.60
CA SER A 202 -1.66 -7.12 -25.26
C SER A 202 -2.98 -7.76 -25.69
N ASP A 203 -4.04 -7.63 -24.88
CA ASP A 203 -5.34 -8.25 -25.13
C ASP A 203 -6.15 -7.56 -26.23
N LYS A 204 -5.98 -6.24 -26.42
CA LYS A 204 -6.64 -5.53 -27.53
C LYS A 204 -6.11 -5.90 -28.91
N LYS A 205 -5.03 -6.71 -28.97
CA LYS A 205 -4.39 -7.18 -30.21
C LYS A 205 -4.68 -8.66 -30.51
N SER A 206 -5.42 -9.38 -29.67
CA SER A 206 -5.92 -10.74 -29.93
C SER A 206 -7.40 -10.74 -30.24
#